data_AF-A0A2V9RAX5-F1
#
_entry.id   AF-A0A2V9RAX5-F1
#
_cell.length_a   1.000
_cell.length_b   1.000
_cell.length_c   1.000
_cell.angle_alpha   90.00
_cell.angle_beta   90.00
_cell.angle_gamma   90.00
#
_symmetry.space_group_name_H-M   'P 1'
#
loop_
_entity.id
_entity.type
_entity.pdbx_description
1 polymer ?
#
loop_
_entity_poly.entity_id
_entity_poly.type
_entity_poly.pdbx_seq_one_letter_code
_entity_poly.pdbx_strand_id
1 'polypeptide(L)'
;MSLEDLEACFHEAVQYFWSTRESQHEKQGTSGKTDAGTRGAVTGGAQMSALEQLVVDLLVETGLNHLDVRTKKELELPGYYRPEKKWDLLVVSKGRLVTAIEFKSQVGPSFGNNFNNRVEEAVGSATDIWTAYREGRF
;
A
#
# COMPACT_ATOMS: atom_id res chain seq x y z
N MET A 1 -18.18 10.12 -8.16
CA MET A 1 -17.80 10.53 -6.81
C MET A 1 -17.63 12.03 -6.79
N SER A 2 -18.64 12.71 -6.24
CA SER A 2 -18.48 14.09 -5.82
C SER A 2 -17.45 14.21 -4.68
N LEU A 3 -17.01 15.42 -4.36
CA LEU A 3 -16.15 15.66 -3.19
C LEU A 3 -16.81 15.21 -1.88
N GLU A 4 -18.12 15.39 -1.76
CA GLU A 4 -18.90 14.94 -0.60
C GLU A 4 -18.93 13.40 -0.51
N ASP A 5 -19.07 12.71 -1.65
CA ASP A 5 -19.00 11.25 -1.70
C ASP A 5 -17.60 10.73 -1.33
N LEU A 6 -16.54 11.43 -1.77
CA LEU A 6 -15.16 11.04 -1.46
C LEU A 6 -14.86 11.16 0.04
N GLU A 7 -15.31 12.23 0.69
CA GLU A 7 -15.12 12.41 2.13
C GLU A 7 -15.82 11.29 2.92
N ALA A 8 -17.05 10.93 2.53
CA ALA A 8 -17.78 9.82 3.15
C ALA A 8 -17.06 8.48 2.97
N CYS A 9 -16.67 8.13 1.73
CA CYS A 9 -15.95 6.89 1.45
C CYS A 9 -14.58 6.85 2.16
N PHE A 10 -13.88 7.97 2.25
CA PHE A 10 -12.62 8.06 2.99
C PHE A 10 -12.84 7.82 4.49
N HIS A 11 -13.88 8.42 5.07
CA HIS A 11 -14.25 8.19 6.46
C HIS A 11 -14.52 6.71 6.74
N GLU A 12 -15.32 6.05 5.90
CA GLU A 12 -15.60 4.61 6.00
C GLU A 12 -14.33 3.76 5.90
N ALA A 13 -13.44 4.08 4.97
CA ALA A 13 -12.18 3.37 4.81
C ALA A 13 -11.26 3.50 6.05
N VAL A 14 -11.23 4.69 6.67
CA VAL A 14 -10.49 4.92 7.93
C VAL A 14 -11.12 4.17 9.10
N GLN A 15 -12.45 4.15 9.21
CA GLN A 15 -13.15 3.36 10.24
C GLN A 15 -12.89 1.86 10.06
N TYR A 16 -12.90 1.37 8.82
CA TYR A 16 -12.58 -0.02 8.50
C TYR A 16 -11.16 -0.40 8.94
N PHE A 17 -10.19 0.49 8.75
CA PHE A 17 -8.82 0.28 9.24
C PHE A 17 -8.78 0.07 10.76
N TRP A 18 -9.41 0.97 11.53
CA TRP A 18 -9.39 0.91 13.00
C TRP A 18 -10.13 -0.31 13.54
N SER A 19 -11.35 -0.57 13.06
CA SER A 19 -12.14 -1.74 13.49
C SER A 19 -11.46 -3.07 13.15
N THR A 20 -10.86 -3.18 11.97
CA THR A 20 -10.08 -4.38 11.59
C THR A 20 -8.87 -4.57 12.51
N ARG A 21 -8.16 -3.48 12.82
CA ARG A 21 -6.99 -3.50 13.69
C ARG A 21 -7.35 -3.87 15.14
N GLU A 22 -8.43 -3.33 15.68
CA GLU A 22 -8.94 -3.68 17.01
C GLU A 22 -9.31 -5.16 17.08
N SER A 23 -10.07 -5.67 16.09
CA SER A 23 -10.42 -7.10 16.02
C SER A 23 -9.19 -8.00 15.94
N GLN A 24 -8.17 -7.61 15.17
CA GLN A 24 -6.90 -8.34 15.09
C GLN A 24 -6.15 -8.36 16.42
N HIS A 25 -6.16 -7.25 17.16
CA HIS A 25 -5.52 -7.14 18.47
C HIS A 25 -6.23 -8.02 19.52
N GLU A 26 -7.56 -8.01 19.55
CA GLU A 26 -8.35 -8.85 20.45
C GLU A 26 -8.10 -10.35 20.23
N LYS A 27 -8.07 -10.79 18.95
CA LYS A 27 -7.78 -12.18 18.56
C LYS A 27 -6.38 -12.63 18.97
N GLN A 28 -5.40 -11.74 18.97
CA GLN A 28 -4.05 -12.05 19.44
C GLN A 28 -4.01 -12.26 20.96
N GLY A 29 -4.77 -11.48 21.72
CA GLY A 29 -4.90 -11.65 23.17
C GLY A 29 -5.55 -12.99 23.56
N THR A 30 -6.48 -13.51 22.74
CA THR A 30 -7.17 -14.78 23.02
C THR A 30 -6.38 -16.03 22.61
N SER A 31 -5.47 -15.92 21.64
CA SER A 31 -4.77 -17.08 21.06
C SER A 31 -3.51 -17.53 21.82
N GLY A 32 -3.15 -16.89 22.95
CA GLY A 32 -2.11 -17.35 23.88
C GLY A 32 -0.68 -17.50 23.32
N LYS A 33 -0.42 -17.11 22.07
CA LYS A 33 0.92 -17.09 21.47
C LYS A 33 1.52 -15.70 21.59
N THR A 34 2.08 -15.40 22.75
CA THR A 34 2.73 -14.13 23.09
C THR A 34 4.15 -13.98 22.51
N ASP A 35 4.61 -14.91 21.66
CA ASP A 35 6.04 -15.03 21.29
C ASP A 35 6.42 -14.69 19.85
N ALA A 36 5.55 -14.02 19.10
CA ALA A 36 5.99 -13.26 17.94
C ALA A 36 5.54 -11.82 18.19
N GLY A 37 6.50 -10.93 18.50
CA GLY A 37 6.24 -9.52 18.79
C GLY A 37 5.27 -8.91 17.78
N THR A 38 4.67 -7.78 18.16
CA THR A 38 3.64 -6.95 17.48
C THR A 38 3.61 -6.88 15.93
N ARG A 39 4.59 -7.44 15.22
CA ARG A 39 4.56 -7.87 13.80
C ARG A 39 3.39 -8.78 13.42
N GLY A 40 2.84 -9.61 14.31
CA GLY A 40 1.69 -10.47 13.99
C GLY A 40 0.41 -9.70 13.60
N ALA A 41 0.27 -8.46 14.08
CA ALA A 41 -0.84 -7.55 13.71
C ALA A 41 -0.59 -6.83 12.38
N VAL A 42 0.61 -6.94 11.80
CA VAL A 42 1.05 -6.20 10.61
C VAL A 42 0.98 -7.09 9.36
N THR A 43 1.02 -8.41 9.52
CA THR A 43 1.11 -9.37 8.40
C THR A 43 -0.24 -9.72 7.76
N GLY A 44 -1.36 -9.22 8.29
CA GLY A 44 -2.68 -9.47 7.73
C GLY A 44 -3.01 -8.64 6.49
N GLY A 45 -2.40 -7.45 6.33
CA GLY A 45 -2.66 -6.48 5.24
C GLY A 45 -4.09 -5.95 5.12
N ALA A 46 -5.08 -6.70 5.62
CA ALA A 46 -6.49 -6.48 5.46
C ALA A 46 -6.93 -5.11 5.96
N GLN A 47 -6.32 -4.57 7.02
CA GLN A 47 -6.73 -3.28 7.57
C GLN A 47 -6.58 -2.11 6.57
N MET A 48 -5.70 -2.21 5.56
CA MET A 48 -5.53 -1.18 4.53
C MET A 48 -6.39 -1.40 3.28
N SER A 49 -7.07 -2.55 3.17
CA SER A 49 -7.77 -2.94 1.93
C SER A 49 -8.86 -1.95 1.50
N ALA A 50 -9.59 -1.34 2.44
CA ALA A 50 -10.60 -0.34 2.10
C ALA A 50 -10.00 0.95 1.53
N LEU A 51 -8.81 1.36 2.01
CA LEU A 51 -8.08 2.51 1.46
C LEU A 51 -7.49 2.20 0.08
N GLU A 52 -6.97 0.99 -0.10
CA GLU A 52 -6.50 0.51 -1.40
C GLU A 52 -7.64 0.52 -2.43
N GLN A 53 -8.81 -0.02 -2.07
CA GLN A 53 -9.98 -0.04 -2.94
C GLN A 53 -10.47 1.37 -3.28
N LEU A 54 -10.50 2.28 -2.30
CA LEU A 54 -10.89 3.68 -2.55
C LEU A 54 -9.96 4.35 -3.57
N VAL A 55 -8.66 4.09 -3.50
CA VAL A 55 -7.71 4.61 -4.50
C VAL A 55 -7.95 4.00 -5.88
N VAL A 56 -8.26 2.70 -5.97
CA VAL A 56 -8.64 2.05 -7.23
C VAL A 56 -9.89 2.70 -7.82
N ASP A 57 -10.93 2.90 -7.01
CA ASP A 57 -12.20 3.48 -7.45
C ASP A 57 -12.00 4.90 -7.97
N LEU A 58 -11.20 5.71 -7.27
CA LEU A 58 -10.84 7.06 -7.71
C LEU A 58 -10.08 7.04 -9.05
N LEU A 59 -9.10 6.15 -9.20
CA LEU A 59 -8.32 6.02 -10.44
C LEU A 59 -9.22 5.63 -11.62
N VAL A 60 -10.13 4.67 -11.44
CA VAL A 60 -11.08 4.26 -12.48
C VAL A 60 -12.05 5.39 -12.82
N GLU A 61 -12.58 6.08 -11.82
CA GLU A 61 -13.52 7.18 -12.03
C GLU A 61 -12.89 8.36 -12.79
N THR A 62 -11.61 8.65 -12.54
CA THR A 62 -10.88 9.69 -13.28
C THR A 62 -10.59 9.33 -14.73
N GLY A 63 -11.02 8.15 -15.20
CA GLY A 63 -11.01 7.75 -16.61
C GLY A 63 -9.97 6.69 -16.97
N LEU A 64 -9.29 6.09 -15.99
CA LEU A 64 -8.44 4.92 -16.24
C LEU A 64 -9.30 3.69 -16.48
N ASN A 65 -8.87 2.83 -17.40
CA ASN A 65 -9.49 1.52 -17.54
C ASN A 65 -9.17 0.70 -16.29
N HIS A 66 -10.17 0.05 -15.69
CA HIS A 66 -9.97 -0.87 -14.57
C HIS A 66 -8.89 -1.93 -14.87
N LEU A 67 -8.75 -2.37 -16.12
CA LEU A 67 -7.70 -3.33 -16.53
C LEU A 67 -6.28 -2.76 -16.46
N ASP A 68 -6.13 -1.43 -16.49
CA ASP A 68 -4.84 -0.76 -16.33
C ASP A 68 -4.42 -0.69 -14.85
N VAL A 69 -5.36 -0.85 -13.91
CA VAL A 69 -5.13 -0.80 -12.45
C VAL A 69 -4.94 -2.22 -11.90
N ARG A 70 -3.77 -2.50 -11.34
CA ARG A 70 -3.35 -3.83 -10.87
C ARG A 70 -3.14 -3.80 -9.36
N THR A 71 -3.77 -4.74 -8.65
CA THR A 71 -3.67 -4.87 -7.17
C THR A 71 -3.40 -6.29 -6.67
N LYS A 72 -3.42 -7.31 -7.56
CA LYS A 72 -3.29 -8.72 -7.15
C LYS A 72 -2.19 -9.49 -7.88
N LYS A 73 -1.93 -9.14 -9.13
CA LYS A 73 -1.01 -9.84 -10.04
C LYS A 73 -0.23 -8.82 -10.86
N GLU A 74 0.95 -9.22 -11.30
CA GLU A 74 1.83 -8.39 -12.13
C GLU A 74 2.12 -7.04 -11.46
N LEU A 75 2.59 -7.13 -10.22
CA LEU A 75 2.86 -6.00 -9.32
C LEU A 75 4.36 -5.73 -9.17
N GLU A 76 5.17 -6.53 -9.84
CA GLU A 76 6.62 -6.50 -9.77
C GLU A 76 7.15 -5.48 -10.80
N LEU A 77 7.97 -4.53 -10.32
CA LEU A 77 8.74 -3.63 -11.15
C LEU A 77 10.24 -3.90 -10.99
N PRO A 78 11.03 -3.80 -12.07
CA PRO A 78 12.47 -3.97 -11.99
C PRO A 78 13.10 -2.88 -11.12
N GLY A 79 14.14 -3.27 -10.40
CA GLY A 79 15.01 -2.37 -9.65
C GLY A 79 16.41 -2.32 -10.26
N TYR A 80 17.20 -1.32 -9.84
CA TYR A 80 18.60 -1.23 -10.23
C TYR A 80 19.50 -1.86 -9.16
N TYR A 81 19.36 -1.38 -7.93
CA TYR A 81 20.11 -1.84 -6.76
C TYR A 81 19.53 -3.12 -6.17
N ARG A 82 18.21 -3.34 -6.33
CA ARG A 82 17.52 -4.61 -6.02
C ARG A 82 17.05 -5.27 -7.32
N PRO A 83 16.88 -6.61 -7.37
CA PRO A 83 16.38 -7.29 -8.57
C PRO A 83 15.01 -6.79 -9.03
N GLU A 84 14.05 -6.76 -8.12
CA GLU A 84 12.68 -6.28 -8.36
C GLU A 84 12.04 -5.83 -7.04
N LYS A 85 10.94 -5.08 -7.14
CA LYS A 85 10.03 -4.83 -6.02
C LYS A 85 8.61 -5.13 -6.43
N LYS A 86 7.91 -5.85 -5.56
CA LYS A 86 6.45 -5.97 -5.57
C LYS A 86 5.82 -4.76 -4.90
N TRP A 87 4.87 -4.13 -5.59
CA TRP A 87 4.08 -2.99 -5.14
C TRP A 87 2.69 -3.44 -4.69
N ASP A 88 1.99 -2.60 -3.93
CA ASP A 88 0.61 -2.88 -3.53
C ASP A 88 -0.36 -2.58 -4.69
N LEU A 89 -0.14 -1.47 -5.41
CA LEU A 89 -0.92 -1.08 -6.57
C LEU A 89 -0.02 -0.53 -7.68
N LEU A 90 -0.22 -1.02 -8.91
CA LEU A 90 0.40 -0.46 -10.12
C LEU A 90 -0.68 0.01 -11.11
N VAL A 91 -0.41 1.12 -11.79
CA VAL A 91 -1.19 1.53 -12.96
C VAL A 91 -0.29 1.48 -14.19
N VAL A 92 -0.63 0.60 -15.13
CA VAL A 92 0.06 0.47 -16.42
C VAL A 92 -0.96 0.66 -17.52
N SER A 93 -0.92 1.82 -18.18
CA SER A 93 -1.84 2.15 -19.27
C SER A 93 -1.09 2.23 -20.59
N LYS A 94 -1.59 1.54 -21.62
CA LYS A 94 -1.00 1.51 -22.98
C LYS A 94 0.50 1.17 -22.97
N GLY A 95 0.88 0.20 -22.14
CA GLY A 95 2.28 -0.25 -22.00
C GLY A 95 3.21 0.73 -21.28
N ARG A 96 2.67 1.74 -20.59
CA ARG A 96 3.46 2.72 -19.83
C ARG A 96 3.07 2.67 -18.36
N LEU A 97 4.07 2.62 -17.49
CA LEU A 97 3.87 2.79 -16.06
C LEU A 97 3.42 4.24 -15.78
N VAL A 98 2.24 4.39 -15.19
CA VAL A 98 1.64 5.69 -14.82
C VAL A 98 1.90 5.99 -13.36
N THR A 99 1.67 5.03 -12.47
CA THR A 99 1.95 5.16 -11.04
C THR A 99 2.21 3.82 -10.38
N ALA A 100 2.96 3.85 -9.29
CA ALA A 100 3.22 2.72 -8.40
C ALA A 100 3.01 3.19 -6.96
N ILE A 101 2.14 2.51 -6.22
CA ILE A 101 1.68 2.93 -4.89
C ILE A 101 1.97 1.82 -3.88
N GLU A 102 2.47 2.23 -2.72
CA GLU A 102 2.68 1.38 -1.55
C GLU A 102 1.91 1.99 -0.37
N PHE A 103 1.07 1.18 0.29
CA PHE A 103 0.30 1.58 1.45
C PHE A 103 1.05 1.23 2.73
N LYS A 104 1.17 2.21 3.64
CA LYS A 104 1.84 2.02 4.93
C LYS A 104 1.04 2.67 6.04
N SER A 105 0.79 1.92 7.12
CA SER A 105 0.31 2.51 8.38
C SER A 105 1.48 3.08 9.19
N GLN A 106 1.31 4.26 9.77
CA GLN A 106 2.25 4.85 10.73
C GLN A 106 1.96 4.49 12.20
N VAL A 107 0.95 3.65 12.44
CA VAL A 107 0.52 3.23 13.78
C VAL A 107 1.46 2.14 14.32
N GLY A 108 2.11 2.39 15.46
CA GLY A 108 3.03 1.44 16.08
C GLY A 108 3.75 2.01 17.31
N PRO A 109 4.59 1.22 17.98
CA PRO A 109 5.21 1.57 19.27
C PRO A 109 6.18 2.76 19.20
N SER A 110 6.68 3.12 18.01
CA SER A 110 7.51 4.30 17.80
C SER A 110 7.18 4.97 16.47
N PHE A 111 6.46 6.09 16.54
CA PHE A 111 6.13 6.89 15.36
C PHE A 111 7.40 7.43 14.67
N GLY A 112 8.34 7.98 15.43
CA GLY A 112 9.56 8.58 14.87
C GLY A 112 10.43 7.59 14.10
N ASN A 113 10.64 6.40 14.67
CA ASN A 113 11.41 5.35 13.98
C ASN A 113 10.67 4.85 12.74
N ASN A 114 9.35 4.67 12.83
CA ASN A 114 8.53 4.28 11.68
C ASN A 114 8.60 5.34 10.57
N PHE A 115 8.48 6.62 10.93
CA PHE A 115 8.52 7.73 9.98
C PHE A 115 9.84 7.79 9.23
N ASN A 116 10.98 7.77 9.94
CA ASN A 116 12.31 7.79 9.29
C ASN A 116 12.49 6.59 8.35
N ASN A 117 12.14 5.38 8.80
CA ASN A 117 12.21 4.19 7.97
C ASN A 117 11.32 4.30 6.71
N ARG A 118 10.11 4.88 6.84
CA ARG A 118 9.21 5.07 5.68
C ARG A 118 9.72 6.12 4.70
N VAL A 119 10.36 7.18 5.19
CA VAL A 119 11.00 8.18 4.32
C VAL A 119 12.14 7.55 3.53
N GLU A 120 13.02 6.79 4.20
CA GLU A 120 14.12 6.07 3.54
C GLU A 120 13.60 5.07 2.51
N GLU A 121 12.56 4.29 2.83
CA GLU A 121 11.93 3.34 1.90
C GLU A 121 11.31 4.03 0.68
N ALA A 122 10.65 5.18 0.87
CA ALA A 122 10.04 5.94 -0.22
C ALA A 122 11.10 6.54 -1.16
N VAL A 123 12.11 7.20 -0.59
CA VAL A 123 13.23 7.78 -1.36
C VAL A 123 14.02 6.68 -2.06
N GLY A 124 14.33 5.59 -1.36
CA GLY A 124 15.04 4.45 -1.91
C GLY A 124 14.29 3.78 -3.05
N SER A 125 12.97 3.57 -2.90
CA SER A 125 12.15 2.96 -3.95
C SER A 125 12.02 3.84 -5.19
N ALA A 126 11.85 5.15 -5.01
CA ALA A 126 11.82 6.10 -6.13
C ALA A 126 13.18 6.14 -6.85
N THR A 127 14.28 6.25 -6.10
CA THR A 127 15.64 6.29 -6.66
C THR A 127 15.95 5.02 -7.45
N ASP A 128 15.58 3.87 -6.91
CA ASP A 128 15.83 2.56 -7.52
C ASP A 128 15.08 2.37 -8.85
N ILE A 129 13.78 2.72 -8.89
CA ILE A 129 12.96 2.68 -10.11
C ILE A 129 13.52 3.63 -11.17
N TRP A 130 13.78 4.89 -10.81
CA TRP A 130 14.26 5.88 -11.76
C TRP A 130 15.64 5.52 -12.32
N THR A 131 16.49 4.93 -11.49
CA THR A 131 17.79 4.42 -11.93
C THR A 131 17.60 3.25 -12.88
N ALA A 132 16.76 2.26 -12.56
CA ALA A 132 16.48 1.14 -13.45
C ALA A 132 15.95 1.60 -14.81
N TYR A 133 15.07 2.60 -14.84
CA TYR A 133 14.56 3.18 -16.08
C TYR A 133 15.67 3.86 -16.89
N ARG A 134 16.49 4.70 -16.25
CA ARG A 134 17.61 5.40 -16.90
C ARG A 134 18.62 4.42 -17.51
N GLU A 135 18.89 3.32 -16.83
CA GLU A 135 19.87 2.30 -17.26
C GLU A 135 19.24 1.23 -18.19
N GLY A 136 18.00 1.40 -18.63
CA GLY A 136 17.36 0.53 -19.63
C GLY A 136 16.96 -0.86 -19.14
N ARG A 137 16.57 -0.98 -17.86
CA ARG A 137 16.18 -2.26 -17.22
C ARG A 137 14.66 -2.51 -17.19
N PHE A 138 13.87 -1.78 -17.99
CA PHE A 138 12.40 -1.87 -18.09
C PHE A 138 11.94 -2.50 -19.39
#